data_AF-X1IIE7-F1
#
_entry.id   AF-X1IIE7-F1
#
_cell.length_a   1.000
_cell.length_b   1.000
_cell.length_c   1.000
_cell.angle_alpha   90.00
_cell.angle_beta   90.00
_cell.angle_gamma   90.00
#
_symmetry.space_group_name_H-M   'P 1'
#
loop_
_entity.id
_entity.type
_entity.pdbx_description
1 polymer ?
#
loop_
_entity_poly.entity_id
_entity_poly.type
_entity_poly.pdbx_seq_one_letter_code
_entity_poly.pdbx_strand_id
1 'polypeptide(L)'
;MTVFVKAEMIAERLCWPRRDGQERLPELVGKLIKSSILREAIKEYRFPSPIYLPGPDGILVVDDAVQHPFIPAGISLWEMGTSMDPKSKADDDFKDAADKLAKAFPNAESPVTPEKATFVFVTSKPWDSSGWIREKRQISTWQSIRVIDAVALEEWLGQCVA
;
A
#
# COMPACT_ATOMS: atom_id res chain seq x y z
N MET A 1 -15.76 2.58 -23.74
CA MET A 1 -15.26 3.96 -23.51
C MET A 1 -14.02 3.82 -22.63
N THR A 2 -12.83 3.79 -23.23
CA THR A 2 -11.57 3.59 -22.49
C THR A 2 -11.31 4.85 -21.67
N VAL A 3 -11.50 4.76 -20.35
CA VAL A 3 -11.16 5.86 -19.45
C VAL A 3 -9.64 5.88 -19.33
N PHE A 4 -8.98 6.78 -20.05
CA PHE A 4 -7.55 7.05 -19.86
C PHE A 4 -7.38 7.72 -18.50
N VAL A 5 -6.83 7.00 -17.52
CA VAL A 5 -6.43 7.56 -16.23
C VAL A 5 -4.90 7.66 -16.24
N LYS A 6 -4.38 8.88 -16.25
CA LYS A 6 -2.93 9.15 -16.18
C LYS A 6 -2.47 9.48 -14.77
N ALA A 7 -1.19 9.31 -14.48
CA ALA A 7 -0.56 9.66 -13.21
C ALA A 7 -0.84 11.12 -12.82
N GLU A 8 -0.86 12.04 -13.78
CA GLU A 8 -1.23 13.45 -13.57
C GLU A 8 -2.67 13.60 -13.05
N MET A 9 -3.62 12.83 -13.61
CA MET A 9 -5.02 12.85 -13.19
C MET A 9 -5.22 12.23 -11.80
N ILE A 10 -4.45 11.20 -11.47
CA ILE A 10 -4.43 10.59 -10.13
C ILE A 10 -3.91 11.61 -9.13
N ALA A 11 -2.77 12.25 -9.44
CA ALA A 11 -2.18 13.28 -8.60
C ALA A 11 -3.12 14.48 -8.41
N GLU A 12 -3.80 14.95 -9.46
CA GLU A 12 -4.73 16.08 -9.38
C GLU A 12 -6.01 15.74 -8.59
N ARG A 13 -6.56 14.54 -8.77
CA ARG A 13 -7.83 14.16 -8.14
C ARG A 13 -7.69 13.69 -6.70
N LEU A 14 -6.51 13.23 -6.30
CA LEU A 14 -6.24 12.71 -4.95
C LEU A 14 -5.40 13.65 -4.09
N CYS A 15 -4.77 14.68 -4.65
CA CYS A 15 -4.01 15.65 -3.85
C CYS A 15 -4.87 16.81 -3.32
N TRP A 16 -4.37 17.36 -2.22
CA TRP A 16 -4.86 18.52 -1.48
C TRP A 16 -5.31 19.68 -2.40
N PRO A 17 -6.43 20.40 -2.13
CA PRO A 17 -7.01 20.66 -0.80
C PRO A 17 -8.31 19.89 -0.47
N ARG A 18 -8.71 18.89 -1.26
CA ARG A 18 -9.96 18.15 -0.98
C ARG A 18 -9.71 17.03 0.03
N ARG A 19 -10.35 17.12 1.21
CA ARG A 19 -10.35 16.08 2.26
C ARG A 19 -10.65 14.68 1.73
N ASP A 20 -11.41 14.58 0.64
CA ASP A 20 -11.77 13.34 -0.04
C ASP A 20 -10.57 12.53 -0.54
N GLY A 21 -9.42 13.15 -0.83
CA GLY A 21 -8.26 12.46 -1.41
C GLY A 21 -7.67 11.40 -0.49
N GLN A 22 -7.70 11.65 0.82
CA GLN A 22 -7.19 10.71 1.84
C GLN A 22 -8.10 9.47 1.97
N GLU A 23 -9.39 9.58 1.66
CA GLU A 23 -10.34 8.45 1.70
C GLU A 23 -10.32 7.68 0.38
N ARG A 24 -10.14 8.40 -0.74
CA ARG A 24 -10.22 7.83 -2.08
C ARG A 24 -9.02 6.97 -2.45
N LEU A 25 -7.81 7.27 -1.96
CA LEU A 25 -6.62 6.47 -2.29
C LEU A 25 -6.70 5.05 -1.68
N PRO A 26 -7.01 4.87 -0.38
CA PRO A 26 -7.28 3.55 0.19
C PRO A 26 -8.44 2.82 -0.48
N GLU A 27 -9.53 3.53 -0.82
CA GLU A 27 -10.66 2.93 -1.52
C GLU A 27 -10.26 2.42 -2.92
N LEU A 28 -9.50 3.21 -3.68
CA LEU A 28 -8.99 2.85 -5.00
C LEU A 28 -8.09 1.62 -4.92
N VAL A 29 -7.09 1.63 -4.04
CA VAL A 29 -6.17 0.50 -3.86
C VAL A 29 -6.94 -0.76 -3.45
N GLY A 30 -7.92 -0.62 -2.55
CA GLY A 30 -8.76 -1.74 -2.14
C GLY A 30 -9.59 -2.35 -3.28
N LYS A 31 -10.12 -1.51 -4.18
CA LYS A 31 -10.81 -1.97 -5.39
C LYS A 31 -9.85 -2.68 -6.34
N LEU A 32 -8.68 -2.10 -6.57
CA LEU A 32 -7.63 -2.68 -7.43
C LEU A 32 -7.19 -4.05 -6.93
N ILE A 33 -6.95 -4.22 -5.62
CA ILE A 33 -6.61 -5.52 -5.04
C ILE A 33 -7.69 -6.56 -5.35
N LYS A 34 -8.96 -6.22 -5.07
CA LYS A 34 -10.09 -7.13 -5.27
C LYS A 34 -10.38 -7.45 -6.74
N SER A 35 -9.99 -6.59 -7.67
CA SER A 35 -10.14 -6.83 -9.11
C SER A 35 -8.95 -7.57 -9.72
N SER A 36 -7.81 -7.62 -9.04
CA SER A 36 -6.56 -8.15 -9.62
C SER A 36 -6.27 -9.60 -9.29
N ILE A 37 -6.83 -10.10 -8.18
CA ILE A 37 -6.58 -11.48 -7.71
C ILE A 37 -7.90 -12.16 -7.32
N LEU A 38 -7.90 -13.49 -7.39
CA LEU A 38 -9.03 -14.30 -6.98
C LEU A 38 -9.33 -14.10 -5.49
N ARG A 39 -10.62 -14.08 -5.15
CA ARG A 39 -11.08 -13.85 -3.78
C ARG A 39 -10.56 -14.91 -2.81
N GLU A 40 -10.44 -16.13 -3.29
CA GLU A 40 -10.00 -17.31 -2.54
C GLU A 40 -8.53 -17.22 -2.14
N ALA A 41 -7.74 -16.44 -2.88
CA ALA A 41 -6.34 -16.20 -2.58
C ALA A 41 -6.14 -15.21 -1.42
N ILE A 42 -7.17 -14.42 -1.07
CA ILE A 42 -7.13 -13.45 0.01
C ILE A 42 -7.53 -14.14 1.32
N LYS A 43 -6.58 -14.32 2.24
CA LYS A 43 -6.83 -14.91 3.57
C LYS A 43 -7.24 -13.87 4.59
N GLU A 44 -6.73 -12.65 4.46
CA GLU A 44 -7.10 -11.55 5.32
C GLU A 44 -7.09 -10.24 4.53
N TYR A 45 -8.10 -9.41 4.76
CA TYR A 45 -8.24 -8.11 4.12
C TYR A 45 -8.79 -7.13 5.14
N ARG A 46 -7.98 -6.15 5.55
CA ARG A 46 -8.36 -5.09 6.48
C ARG A 46 -7.86 -3.76 5.95
N PHE A 47 -8.70 -3.07 5.19
CA PHE A 47 -8.49 -1.67 4.81
C PHE A 47 -9.61 -0.87 5.49
N PRO A 48 -9.30 0.01 6.47
CA PRO A 48 -10.31 0.75 7.22
C PRO A 48 -11.15 1.62 6.28
N SER A 49 -12.47 1.63 6.50
CA SER A 49 -13.38 2.53 5.77
C SER A 49 -13.46 3.95 6.38
N PRO A 50 -13.03 4.19 7.64
CA PRO A 50 -12.69 5.54 8.11
C PRO A 50 -11.20 5.67 8.51
N ILE A 51 -10.53 6.71 7.99
CA ILE A 51 -9.10 7.03 8.21
C ILE A 51 -8.75 7.34 9.68
N TYR A 52 -9.76 7.50 10.55
CA TYR A 52 -9.57 7.91 11.95
C TYR A 52 -9.32 6.77 12.93
N LEU A 53 -9.31 5.51 12.47
CA LEU A 53 -8.98 4.38 13.33
C LEU A 53 -7.46 4.26 13.48
N PRO A 54 -6.93 4.17 14.71
CA PRO A 54 -5.51 3.98 14.93
C PRO A 54 -5.07 2.64 14.36
N GLY A 55 -4.02 2.65 13.54
CA GLY A 55 -3.51 1.45 12.87
C GLY A 55 -2.87 1.79 11.52
N PRO A 56 -2.45 0.77 10.76
CA PRO A 56 -2.05 0.97 9.38
C PRO A 56 -3.26 1.22 8.47
N ASP A 57 -3.03 1.85 7.32
CA ASP A 57 -4.06 2.08 6.30
C ASP A 57 -4.54 0.77 5.65
N GLY A 58 -3.76 -0.30 5.75
CA GLY A 58 -4.19 -1.62 5.33
C GLY A 58 -3.35 -2.77 5.86
N ILE A 59 -4.00 -3.91 6.06
CA ILE A 59 -3.37 -5.23 6.21
C ILE A 59 -3.97 -6.16 5.17
N LEU A 60 -3.09 -6.87 4.48
CA LEU A 60 -3.47 -7.87 3.49
C LEU A 60 -2.65 -9.15 3.71
N VAL A 61 -3.33 -10.29 3.71
CA VAL A 61 -2.68 -11.61 3.69
C VAL A 61 -3.16 -12.34 2.44
N VAL A 62 -2.21 -12.66 1.56
CA VAL A 62 -2.46 -13.35 0.29
C VAL A 62 -1.71 -14.67 0.27
N ASP A 63 -2.29 -15.70 -0.38
CA ASP A 63 -1.61 -16.97 -0.63
C ASP A 63 -0.22 -16.78 -1.25
N ASP A 64 0.76 -17.53 -0.75
CA ASP A 64 2.16 -17.45 -1.21
C ASP A 64 2.35 -17.81 -2.69
N ALA A 65 1.39 -18.54 -3.27
CA ALA A 65 1.40 -18.90 -4.69
C ALA A 65 1.05 -17.73 -5.63
N VAL A 66 0.46 -16.63 -5.10
CA VAL A 66 0.10 -15.48 -5.92
C VAL A 66 1.34 -14.70 -6.32
N GLN A 67 1.52 -14.52 -7.62
CA GLN A 67 2.54 -13.66 -8.19
C GLN A 67 1.87 -12.47 -8.87
N HIS A 68 2.04 -11.28 -8.29
CA HIS A 68 1.49 -10.04 -8.84
C HIS A 68 2.49 -8.88 -8.70
N PRO A 69 2.62 -7.99 -9.70
CA PRO A 69 3.57 -6.89 -9.66
C PRO A 69 3.31 -5.93 -8.48
N PHE A 70 2.04 -5.67 -8.17
CA PHE A 70 1.65 -4.67 -7.16
C PHE A 70 1.19 -5.27 -5.83
N ILE A 71 0.87 -6.57 -5.79
CA ILE A 71 0.33 -7.23 -4.59
C ILE A 71 1.37 -8.22 -4.08
N PRO A 72 1.96 -8.02 -2.89
CA PRO A 72 2.83 -9.00 -2.27
C PRO A 72 2.05 -10.28 -1.90
N ALA A 73 2.67 -11.43 -2.14
CA ALA A 73 2.30 -12.67 -1.48
C ALA A 73 2.61 -12.59 0.03
N GLY A 74 1.92 -13.41 0.83
CA GLY A 74 2.09 -13.45 2.28
C GLY A 74 1.49 -12.23 2.97
N ILE A 75 2.08 -11.85 4.11
CA ILE A 75 1.61 -10.74 4.94
C ILE A 75 2.14 -9.42 4.38
N SER A 76 1.27 -8.41 4.27
CA SER A 76 1.68 -7.05 3.92
C SER A 76 0.97 -6.01 4.76
N LEU A 77 1.74 -4.99 5.16
CA LEU A 77 1.25 -3.78 5.82
C LEU A 77 1.33 -2.62 4.82
N TRP A 78 0.22 -1.90 4.71
CA TRP A 78 0.02 -0.84 3.74
C TRP A 78 -0.16 0.49 4.45
N GLU A 79 0.58 1.49 3.99
CA GLU A 79 0.48 2.89 4.38
C GLU A 79 0.34 3.73 3.11
N MET A 80 -0.44 4.81 3.18
CA MET A 80 -0.84 5.58 2.01
C MET A 80 -0.75 7.08 2.28
N GLY A 81 -0.23 7.81 1.30
CA GLY A 81 0.01 9.24 1.42
C GLY A 81 -0.37 10.05 0.19
N THR A 82 -1.08 11.15 0.41
CA THR A 82 -1.37 12.18 -0.62
C THR A 82 -0.52 13.44 -0.44
N SER A 83 0.54 13.36 0.36
CA SER A 83 1.50 14.45 0.60
C SER A 83 2.20 14.87 -0.70
N MET A 84 2.54 16.16 -0.82
CA MET A 84 3.41 16.66 -1.89
C MET A 84 4.87 16.20 -1.69
N ASP A 85 5.25 15.84 -0.47
CA ASP A 85 6.53 15.21 -0.13
C ASP A 85 6.26 13.75 0.26
N PRO A 86 6.30 12.81 -0.71
CA PRO A 86 6.06 11.40 -0.44
C PRO A 86 7.16 10.77 0.41
N LYS A 87 8.42 11.23 0.29
CA LYS A 87 9.54 10.68 1.04
C LYS A 87 9.38 10.97 2.53
N SER A 88 9.10 12.22 2.92
CA SER A 88 8.91 12.56 4.34
C SER A 88 7.76 11.76 4.94
N LYS A 89 6.64 11.62 4.21
CA LYS A 89 5.49 10.82 4.67
C LYS A 89 5.85 9.34 4.82
N ALA A 90 6.55 8.76 3.84
CA ALA A 90 7.02 7.38 3.90
C ALA A 90 7.98 7.16 5.08
N ASP A 91 8.90 8.10 5.33
CA ASP A 91 9.82 8.04 6.48
C ASP A 91 9.05 8.04 7.80
N ASP A 92 8.00 8.86 7.94
CA ASP A 92 7.18 8.90 9.15
C ASP A 92 6.36 7.63 9.36
N ASP A 93 5.70 7.13 8.30
CA ASP A 93 4.90 5.91 8.41
C ASP A 93 5.76 4.67 8.65
N PHE A 94 6.97 4.64 8.09
CA PHE A 94 7.88 3.52 8.27
C PHE A 94 8.41 3.39 9.70
N LYS A 95 8.59 4.50 10.43
CA LYS A 95 9.09 4.50 11.83
C LYS A 95 8.23 3.63 12.75
N ASP A 96 6.92 3.70 12.59
CA ASP A 96 5.96 3.03 13.47
C ASP A 96 5.39 1.75 12.84
N ALA A 97 5.80 1.40 11.61
CA ALA A 97 5.20 0.30 10.84
C ALA A 97 5.34 -1.06 11.53
N ALA A 98 6.47 -1.34 12.19
CA ALA A 98 6.69 -2.59 12.91
C ALA A 98 5.74 -2.73 14.12
N ASP A 99 5.53 -1.64 14.86
CA ASP A 99 4.61 -1.59 15.99
C ASP A 99 3.16 -1.72 15.54
N LYS A 100 2.80 -1.06 14.43
CA LYS A 100 1.48 -1.19 13.79
C LYS A 100 1.23 -2.62 13.32
N LEU A 101 2.24 -3.28 12.74
CA LEU A 101 2.16 -4.68 12.30
C LEU A 101 1.87 -5.61 13.47
N ALA A 102 2.65 -5.50 14.56
CA ALA A 102 2.46 -6.34 15.75
C ALA A 102 1.05 -6.17 16.34
N LYS A 103 0.56 -4.93 16.43
CA LYS A 103 -0.79 -4.61 16.96
C LYS A 103 -1.92 -5.08 16.05
N ALA A 104 -1.66 -5.28 14.75
CA ALA A 104 -2.67 -5.77 13.81
C ALA A 104 -2.98 -7.27 14.00
N PHE A 105 -2.12 -8.02 14.69
CA PHE A 105 -2.28 -9.46 14.91
C PHE A 105 -2.22 -9.81 16.41
N PRO A 106 -3.11 -9.25 17.26
CA PRO A 106 -3.00 -9.38 18.72
C PRO A 106 -3.22 -10.81 19.23
N ASN A 107 -3.88 -11.66 18.43
CA ASN A 107 -4.25 -13.03 18.79
C ASN A 107 -3.51 -14.09 17.95
N ALA A 108 -2.46 -13.72 17.22
CA ALA A 108 -1.70 -14.69 16.45
C ALA A 108 -0.92 -15.65 17.37
N GLU A 109 -0.90 -16.94 17.04
CA GLU A 109 -0.19 -17.98 17.81
C GLU A 109 1.33 -17.69 17.91
N SER A 110 1.88 -17.02 16.90
CA SER A 110 3.25 -16.54 16.87
C SER A 110 3.26 -15.06 16.49
N PRO A 111 4.16 -14.23 17.07
CA PRO A 111 4.29 -12.83 16.69
C PRO A 111 4.53 -12.67 15.19
N VAL A 112 3.74 -11.78 14.58
CA VAL A 112 3.98 -11.32 13.21
C VAL A 112 5.04 -10.23 13.28
N THR A 113 6.18 -10.47 12.62
CA THR A 113 7.35 -9.59 12.65
C THR A 113 7.70 -9.12 11.23
N PRO A 114 8.46 -8.02 11.08
CA PRO A 114 8.86 -7.51 9.77
C PRO A 114 9.51 -8.56 8.85
N GLU A 115 10.27 -9.52 9.38
CA GLU A 115 10.96 -10.57 8.60
C GLU A 115 10.00 -11.48 7.83
N LYS A 116 8.72 -11.51 8.23
CA LYS A 116 7.65 -12.30 7.60
C LYS A 116 6.66 -11.44 6.81
N ALA A 117 6.89 -10.13 6.72
CA ALA A 117 5.94 -9.20 6.13
C ALA A 117 6.59 -8.26 5.12
N THR A 118 5.78 -7.79 4.17
CA THR A 118 6.16 -6.73 3.24
C THR A 118 5.58 -5.40 3.70
N PHE A 119 6.44 -4.37 3.79
CA PHE A 119 5.98 -2.99 3.93
C PHE A 119 5.67 -2.42 2.53
N VAL A 120 4.46 -1.90 2.35
CA VAL A 120 4.01 -1.28 1.11
C VAL A 120 3.61 0.17 1.39
N PHE A 121 4.28 1.11 0.73
CA PHE A 121 3.87 2.51 0.77
C PHE A 121 3.27 2.92 -0.57
N VAL A 122 2.05 3.46 -0.53
CA VAL A 122 1.35 3.96 -1.71
C VAL A 122 1.33 5.47 -1.69
N THR A 123 1.66 6.12 -2.81
CA THR A 123 1.52 7.56 -2.94
C THR A 123 0.84 7.97 -4.23
N SER A 124 0.04 9.04 -4.15
CA SER A 124 -0.60 9.66 -5.32
C SER A 124 0.34 10.59 -6.10
N LYS A 125 1.63 10.65 -5.75
CA LYS A 125 2.65 11.42 -6.48
C LYS A 125 3.62 10.49 -7.21
N PRO A 126 4.11 10.87 -8.41
CA PRO A 126 5.27 10.21 -9.00
C PRO A 126 6.47 10.36 -8.06
N TRP A 127 7.24 9.30 -7.86
CA TRP A 127 8.37 9.31 -6.96
C TRP A 127 9.44 8.27 -7.34
N ASP A 128 10.66 8.73 -7.63
CA ASP A 128 11.84 7.86 -7.68
C ASP A 128 12.24 7.42 -6.26
N SER A 129 11.62 6.33 -5.82
CA SER A 129 11.79 5.75 -4.48
C SER A 129 12.93 4.73 -4.40
N SER A 130 13.64 4.49 -5.50
CA SER A 130 14.65 3.42 -5.59
C SER A 130 15.75 3.53 -4.53
N GLY A 131 16.28 4.73 -4.33
CA GLY A 131 17.27 5.04 -3.29
C GLY A 131 16.71 4.84 -1.87
N TRP A 132 15.47 5.27 -1.64
CA TRP A 132 14.80 5.13 -0.34
C TRP A 132 14.54 3.66 0.00
N ILE A 133 14.05 2.85 -0.95
CA ILE A 133 13.86 1.41 -0.75
C ILE A 133 15.18 0.73 -0.39
N ARG A 134 16.27 1.06 -1.10
CA ARG A 134 17.59 0.50 -0.83
C ARG A 134 18.06 0.86 0.58
N GLU A 135 17.92 2.11 0.99
CA GLU A 135 18.26 2.57 2.34
C GLU A 135 17.46 1.80 3.39
N LYS A 136 16.12 1.74 3.28
CA LYS A 136 15.27 1.09 4.28
C LYS A 136 15.52 -0.41 4.39
N ARG A 137 15.85 -1.09 3.29
CA ARG A 137 16.25 -2.50 3.31
C ARG A 137 17.56 -2.75 4.07
N GLN A 138 18.47 -1.77 4.14
CA GLN A 138 19.72 -1.91 4.87
C GLN A 138 19.57 -1.70 6.38
N ILE A 139 18.58 -0.91 6.80
CA ILE A 139 18.40 -0.50 8.20
C ILE A 139 17.23 -1.20 8.90
N SER A 140 16.55 -2.13 8.23
CA SER A 140 15.39 -2.82 8.77
C SER A 140 15.41 -4.30 8.42
N THR A 141 14.50 -5.05 9.05
CA THR A 141 14.39 -6.50 8.88
C THR A 141 13.16 -6.91 8.08
N TRP A 142 12.46 -5.96 7.43
CA TRP A 142 11.31 -6.27 6.59
C TRP A 142 11.69 -7.27 5.50
N GLN A 143 10.86 -8.30 5.30
CA GLN A 143 11.04 -9.30 4.24
C GLN A 143 11.19 -8.64 2.87
N SER A 144 10.37 -7.61 2.64
CA SER A 144 10.43 -6.77 1.46
C SER A 144 9.87 -5.39 1.75
N ILE A 145 10.30 -4.43 0.94
CA ILE A 145 9.80 -3.05 0.93
C ILE A 145 9.42 -2.73 -0.50
N ARG A 146 8.19 -2.22 -0.70
CA ARG A 146 7.65 -1.79 -2.00
C ARG A 146 7.07 -0.40 -1.90
N VAL A 147 7.20 0.35 -2.99
CA VAL A 147 6.53 1.64 -3.19
C VAL A 147 5.68 1.54 -4.44
N ILE A 148 4.44 2.01 -4.35
CA ILE A 148 3.51 2.13 -5.48
C ILE A 148 3.18 3.61 -5.62
N ASP A 149 3.81 4.26 -6.59
CA ASP A 149 3.64 5.69 -6.85
C ASP A 149 2.53 5.95 -7.87
N ALA A 150 2.32 7.21 -8.26
CA ALA A 150 1.26 7.55 -9.21
C ALA A 150 1.42 6.89 -10.58
N VAL A 151 2.66 6.64 -11.03
CA VAL A 151 2.94 5.98 -12.31
C VAL A 151 2.63 4.49 -12.20
N ALA A 152 3.04 3.84 -11.12
CA ALA A 152 2.69 2.45 -10.85
C ALA A 152 1.16 2.25 -10.67
N LEU A 153 0.47 3.22 -10.06
CA LEU A 153 -1.01 3.20 -9.96
C LEU A 153 -1.68 3.34 -11.32
N GLU A 154 -1.16 4.19 -12.21
CA GLU A 154 -1.63 4.29 -13.60
C GLU A 154 -1.47 2.95 -14.34
N GLU A 155 -0.30 2.32 -14.23
CA GLU A 155 -0.04 1.00 -14.83
C GLU A 155 -0.98 -0.07 -14.29
N TRP A 156 -1.20 -0.09 -12.96
CA TRP A 156 -2.12 -1.05 -12.34
C TRP A 156 -3.56 -0.85 -12.81
N LEU A 157 -4.03 0.40 -12.84
CA LEU A 157 -5.35 0.73 -13.38
C LEU A 157 -5.51 0.27 -14.82
N GLY A 158 -4.47 0.46 -15.66
CA GLY A 158 -4.46 0.01 -17.05
C GLY A 158 -4.63 -1.51 -17.21
N GLN A 159 -4.20 -2.31 -16.23
CA GLN A 159 -4.35 -3.77 -16.25
C GLN A 159 -5.76 -4.23 -15.84
N CYS A 160 -6.48 -3.44 -15.05
CA CYS A 160 -7.83 -3.78 -14.57
C CYS A 160 -8.96 -3.36 -15.51
N VAL A 161 -8.69 -2.59 -16.57
CA VAL A 161 -9.72 -2.20 -17.55
C VAL A 161 -9.90 -3.35 -18.57
N ALA A 162 -10.82 -4.27 -18.27
CA ALA A 162 -11.39 -5.22 -19.22
C ALA A 162 -12.91 -5.03 -19.32
#